data_AF-A0A091NX73-F1
#
_entry.id   AF-A0A091NX73-F1
#
_cell.length_a   1.000
_cell.length_b   1.000
_cell.length_c   1.000
_cell.angle_alpha   90.00
_cell.angle_beta   90.00
_cell.angle_gamma   90.00
#
_symmetry.space_group_name_H-M   'P 1'
#
loop_
_entity.id
_entity.type
_entity.pdbx_description
1 polymer ?
#
loop_
_entity_poly.entity_id
_entity_poly.type
_entity_poly.pdbx_seq_one_letter_code
_entity_poly.pdbx_strand_id
1 'polypeptide(L)' 'NGSKMLRGRFRLDIRKHFFTERVVKHWNRLPREVFDAPSLSVFKRHLDNAIDSML' A
#
# COMPACT_ATOMS: atom_id res chain seq x y z
N ASN A 1 33.22 -3.24 -13.37
CA ASN A 1 31.85 -3.79 -13.25
C ASN A 1 31.08 -3.46 -11.95
N GLY A 2 31.66 -2.77 -10.95
CA GLY A 2 30.97 -2.47 -9.67
C GLY A 2 29.95 -1.31 -9.67
N SER A 3 30.05 -0.36 -10.61
CA SER A 3 29.20 0.85 -10.63
C SER A 3 27.75 0.60 -11.11
N LYS A 4 27.50 -0.48 -11.85
CA LYS A 4 26.16 -0.86 -12.34
C LYS A 4 25.29 -1.47 -11.23
N MET A 5 25.89 -2.19 -10.28
CA MET A 5 25.17 -2.85 -9.18
C MET A 5 24.67 -1.83 -8.14
N LEU A 6 25.51 -0.84 -7.79
CA LEU A 6 25.14 0.22 -6.84
C LEU A 6 23.98 1.09 -7.36
N ARG A 7 23.99 1.41 -8.66
CA ARG A 7 22.89 2.15 -9.31
C ARG A 7 21.57 1.37 -9.31
N GLY A 8 21.62 0.05 -9.50
CA GLY A 8 20.44 -0.82 -9.40
C GLY A 8 19.88 -0.86 -7.98
N ARG A 9 20.75 -1.01 -6.97
CA ARG A 9 20.36 -1.02 -5.55
C ARG A 9 19.73 0.30 -5.12
N PHE A 10 20.34 1.42 -5.50
CA PHE A 10 19.79 2.76 -5.26
C PHE A 10 18.38 2.95 -5.87
N ARG A 11 18.17 2.50 -7.11
CA ARG A 11 16.83 2.53 -7.73
C ARG A 11 15.82 1.66 -7.00
N LEU A 12 16.24 0.51 -6.48
CA LEU A 12 15.38 -0.39 -5.71
C LEU A 12 15.00 0.22 -4.37
N ASP A 13 15.96 0.79 -3.64
CA ASP A 13 15.73 1.39 -2.32
C ASP A 13 14.78 2.59 -2.42
N ILE A 14 14.96 3.42 -3.46
CA ILE A 14 14.02 4.50 -3.79
C ILE A 14 12.61 3.96 -4.04
N ARG A 15 12.47 2.94 -4.92
CA ARG A 15 11.16 2.35 -5.23
C ARG A 15 10.48 1.75 -4.00
N LYS A 16 11.25 1.10 -3.13
CA LYS A 16 10.73 0.56 -1.86
C LYS A 16 10.19 1.68 -0.98
N HIS A 17 10.94 2.75 -0.79
CA HIS A 17 10.52 3.88 0.04
C HIS A 17 9.22 4.53 -0.49
N PHE A 18 9.19 4.84 -1.79
CA PHE A 18 8.00 5.42 -2.43
C PHE A 18 6.79 4.47 -2.39
N PHE A 19 7.01 3.16 -2.53
CA PHE A 19 5.92 2.19 -2.43
C PHE A 19 5.33 2.18 -1.03
N THR A 20 6.17 2.14 0.01
CA THR A 20 5.73 2.18 1.40
C THR A 20 4.97 3.47 1.70
N GLU A 21 5.48 4.64 1.30
CA GLU A 21 4.77 5.91 1.49
C GLU A 21 3.41 5.96 0.77
N ARG A 22 3.36 5.46 -0.48
CA ARG A 22 2.08 5.36 -1.20
C ARG A 22 1.12 4.45 -0.47
N VAL A 23 1.53 3.25 -0.06
CA VAL A 23 0.66 2.32 0.66
C VAL A 23 0.15 2.94 1.95
N VAL A 24 1.02 3.53 2.78
CA VAL A 24 0.63 4.20 4.03
C VAL A 24 -0.38 5.32 3.77
N LYS A 25 -0.17 6.15 2.75
CA LYS A 25 -1.10 7.21 2.39
C LYS A 25 -2.47 6.68 1.96
N HIS A 26 -2.54 5.56 1.27
CA HIS A 26 -3.81 4.95 0.85
C HIS A 26 -4.51 4.27 2.04
N TRP A 27 -3.75 3.61 2.91
CA TRP A 27 -4.27 3.03 4.15
C TRP A 27 -4.89 4.09 5.06
N ASN A 28 -4.24 5.25 5.23
CA ASN A 28 -4.78 6.35 6.02
C ASN A 28 -6.07 6.98 5.45
N ARG A 29 -6.43 6.67 4.20
CA ARG A 29 -7.66 7.13 3.55
C ARG A 29 -8.82 6.14 3.67
N LEU A 30 -8.55 4.90 4.07
CA LEU A 30 -9.59 3.91 4.23
C LEU A 30 -10.43 4.20 5.48
N PRO A 31 -11.76 3.97 5.41
CA PRO A 31 -12.62 4.09 6.57
C PRO A 31 -12.19 3.14 7.69
N ARG A 32 -12.38 3.57 8.93
CA ARG A 32 -12.02 2.80 10.11
C ARG A 32 -12.78 1.48 10.21
N GLU A 33 -14.00 1.41 9.67
CA GLU A 33 -14.79 0.16 9.63
C GLU A 33 -14.11 -0.94 8.79
N VAL A 34 -13.26 -0.57 7.83
CA VAL A 34 -12.46 -1.53 7.06
C VAL A 34 -11.43 -2.20 7.98
N PHE A 35 -10.77 -1.44 8.85
CA PHE A 35 -9.70 -1.96 9.73
C PHE A 35 -10.22 -2.65 10.98
N ASP A 36 -11.36 -2.21 11.51
CA ASP A 36 -11.96 -2.77 12.73
C ASP A 36 -12.86 -3.99 12.44
N ALA A 37 -12.74 -4.60 11.24
CA ALA A 37 -13.54 -5.74 10.84
C ALA A 37 -13.21 -7.01 11.65
N PRO A 38 -14.21 -7.71 12.23
CA PRO A 38 -13.99 -8.87 13.10
C PRO A 38 -13.64 -10.16 12.34
N SER A 39 -13.78 -10.17 11.01
CA SER A 39 -13.45 -11.34 10.18
C SER A 39 -12.99 -10.92 8.78
N LEU A 40 -12.26 -11.82 8.11
CA LEU A 40 -11.72 -11.56 6.78
C LEU A 40 -12.80 -11.35 5.71
N SER A 41 -13.95 -12.00 5.84
CA SER A 41 -15.07 -11.83 4.90
C SER A 41 -15.70 -10.45 5.02
N VAL A 42 -15.84 -9.95 6.25
CA VAL A 42 -16.34 -8.60 6.53
C VAL A 42 -15.32 -7.54 6.10
N PHE A 43 -14.03 -7.79 6.36
CA PHE A 43 -12.93 -6.95 5.87
C PHE A 43 -12.96 -6.78 4.35
N LYS A 44 -13.05 -7.89 3.59
CA LYS A 44 -13.10 -7.86 2.13
C LYS A 44 -14.27 -7.04 1.60
N ARG A 45 -15.47 -7.24 2.16
CA ARG A 45 -16.66 -6.48 1.77
C ARG A 45 -16.49 -4.97 2.02
N HIS A 46 -15.96 -4.59 3.17
CA HIS A 46 -15.71 -3.18 3.48
C HIS A 46 -14.63 -2.57 2.59
N LEU A 47 -13.57 -3.33 2.31
CA LEU A 47 -12.50 -2.89 1.42
C LEU A 47 -13.01 -2.70 -0.02
N ASP A 48 -13.77 -3.65 -0.55
CA ASP A 48 -14.33 -3.57 -1.90
C ASP A 48 -15.24 -2.35 -2.05
N ASN A 49 -16.12 -2.10 -1.06
CA ASN A 49 -16.96 -0.90 -1.04
C ASN A 49 -16.14 0.40 -0.92
N ALA A 50 -15.10 0.41 -0.09
CA ALA A 50 -14.23 1.58 0.07
C ALA A 50 -13.44 1.88 -1.21
N ILE A 51 -12.93 0.86 -1.90
CA ILE A 51 -12.23 1.01 -3.18
C ILE A 51 -13.18 1.49 -4.27
N ASP A 52 -14.40 0.95 -4.36
CA ASP A 52 -15.42 1.38 -5.32
C ASP A 52 -15.77 2.87 -5.14
N SER A 53 -15.83 3.35 -3.89
CA SER A 53 -16.04 4.77 -3.58
C SER A 53 -14.83 5.69 -3.85
N MET A 54 -13.63 5.14 -4.06
CA MET A 54 -12.41 5.88 -4.35
C MET A 54 -12.06 5.93 -5.85
N LEU A 55 -12.78 5.17 -6.68
CA LEU A 55 -12.73 5.21 -8.14
C LEU A 55 -13.66 6.30 -8.69
#